data_AF-A0A537GUQ7-F1
#
_entry.id   AF-A0A537GUQ7-F1
#
_cell.length_a   1.000
_cell.length_b   1.000
_cell.length_c   1.000
_cell.angle_alpha   90.00
_cell.angle_beta   90.00
_cell.angle_gamma   90.00
#
_symmetry.space_group_name_H-M   'P 1'
#
loop_
_entity.id
_entity.type
_entity.pdbx_description
1 polymer ?
#
loop_
_entity_poly.entity_id
_entity_poly.type
_entity_poly.pdbx_seq_one_letter_code
_entity_poly.pdbx_strand_id
1 'polypeptide(L)'
;MGPIVTAGLILQVLSGSKMINVDFSNPADRALFTGASKVLSVFMTIFEGIAFLIGGAYNVTNSAGQLITPSLQSQFLILVQLVVAGVVIILLDEMLQKKWGFGSGISLFIAAGVCLSIVWSTIGPIAPVSDGKYLGAIFAFAQSIGPVLSSPGSFSAWQSALYRGGSGLPDMIGLFTTLGVFVLIIYLNGLRVEVPVSYARYRGFRGRFPIKFFYVSNIPVIFAAALFGNIFFIGQLLFQRYNPTCSSTGLNFWLSLFPGCFVPTSSTNQQLVPSKGLAYYTFAPRSITVVLQDPIRAAVYMGIFVLACVFFAVTWVEVGGMDSKTVAKQLIDSGMQVEGFRRSGTTIRQILDRYIPTVTVIGGIVIGTIAAGADFLGAFGTGTGILLTVGIIEQYYEILVKERITEIYPGVKGFLGQ
;
A
#
# COMPACT_ATOMS: atom_id res chain seq x y z
N MET A 1 -9.08 4.60 6.39
CA MET A 1 -7.61 4.42 6.46
C MET A 1 -6.86 5.60 5.87
N GLY A 2 -7.26 6.10 4.69
CA GLY A 2 -6.67 7.29 4.05
C GLY A 2 -6.33 8.45 5.00
N PRO A 3 -7.29 9.00 5.77
CA PRO A 3 -7.01 10.15 6.64
C PRO A 3 -5.95 9.88 7.71
N ILE A 4 -5.96 8.66 8.26
CA ILE A 4 -5.05 8.23 9.33
C ILE A 4 -3.62 8.09 8.77
N VAL A 5 -3.48 7.44 7.61
CA VAL A 5 -2.18 7.26 6.94
C VAL A 5 -1.63 8.61 6.46
N THR A 6 -2.48 9.49 5.91
CA THR A 6 -2.08 10.83 5.45
C THR A 6 -1.61 11.70 6.61
N ALA A 7 -2.34 11.71 7.73
CA ALA A 7 -1.91 12.44 8.92
C ALA A 7 -0.58 11.91 9.49
N GLY A 8 -0.40 10.58 9.49
CA GLY A 8 0.87 9.95 9.84
C GLY A 8 2.02 10.37 8.92
N LEU A 9 1.81 10.34 7.60
CA LEU A 9 2.81 10.73 6.60
C LEU A 9 3.24 12.19 6.77
N ILE A 10 2.29 13.12 6.95
CA ILE A 10 2.59 14.55 7.13
C ILE A 10 3.49 14.76 8.34
N LEU A 11 3.15 14.18 9.50
CA LEU A 11 3.95 14.35 10.71
C LEU A 11 5.31 13.67 10.62
N GLN A 12 5.39 12.52 9.95
CA GLN A 12 6.66 11.83 9.75
C GLN A 12 7.58 12.62 8.83
N VAL A 13 7.07 13.20 7.73
CA VAL A 13 7.85 14.09 6.86
C VAL A 13 8.30 15.36 7.60
N LEU A 14 7.44 15.94 8.45
CA LEU A 14 7.77 17.12 9.27
C LEU A 14 8.85 16.83 10.33
N SER A 15 8.78 15.67 10.98
CA SER A 15 9.81 15.23 11.93
C SER A 15 11.11 14.85 11.21
N GLY A 16 10.98 14.26 10.02
CA GLY A 16 12.09 13.77 9.22
C GLY A 16 12.92 14.86 8.58
N SER A 17 12.28 15.93 8.10
CA SER A 17 12.95 17.13 7.59
C SER A 17 13.60 17.97 8.71
N LYS A 18 13.51 17.53 9.97
CA LYS A 18 13.93 18.27 11.18
C LYS A 18 13.30 19.66 11.29
N MET A 19 12.18 19.89 10.60
CA MET A 19 11.41 21.13 10.74
C MET A 19 10.74 21.18 12.12
N ILE A 20 10.44 20.01 12.70
CA ILE A 20 10.03 19.84 14.10
C ILE A 20 11.03 18.89 14.78
N ASN A 21 11.77 19.40 15.77
CA ASN A 21 12.66 18.58 16.59
C ASN A 21 11.83 17.83 17.63
N VAL A 22 11.61 16.54 17.40
CA VAL A 22 10.95 15.63 18.36
C VAL A 22 12.00 14.68 18.89
N ASP A 23 12.25 14.71 20.20
CA ASP A 23 13.15 13.76 20.82
C ASP A 23 12.40 12.46 21.15
N PHE A 24 12.55 11.46 20.29
CA PHE A 24 12.01 10.13 20.55
C PHE A 24 12.70 9.43 21.73
N SER A 25 13.61 10.01 22.49
CA SER A 25 14.07 9.44 23.77
C SER A 25 13.19 9.89 24.95
N ASN A 26 12.54 11.05 24.85
CA ASN A 26 11.73 11.63 25.90
C ASN A 26 10.29 11.06 25.85
N PRO A 27 9.76 10.45 26.94
CA PRO A 27 8.39 9.93 26.97
C PRO A 27 7.33 11.04 26.77
N ALA A 28 7.59 12.27 27.21
CA ALA A 28 6.66 13.39 27.04
C ALA A 28 6.49 13.76 25.55
N ASP A 29 7.60 13.85 24.82
CA ASP A 29 7.59 14.20 23.39
C ASP A 29 6.98 13.10 22.53
N ARG A 30 7.22 11.83 22.88
CA ARG A 30 6.52 10.69 22.24
C ARG A 30 5.00 10.76 22.45
N ALA A 31 4.56 11.10 23.66
CA ALA A 31 3.14 11.22 23.97
C ALA A 31 2.51 12.39 23.20
N LEU A 32 3.19 13.54 23.13
CA LEU A 32 2.76 14.71 22.35
C LEU A 32 2.68 14.40 20.85
N PHE A 33 3.70 13.75 20.28
CA PHE A 33 3.70 13.35 18.87
C PHE A 33 2.53 12.40 18.55
N THR A 34 2.29 11.44 19.43
CA THR A 34 1.17 10.49 19.30
C THR A 34 -0.17 11.20 19.43
N GLY A 35 -0.31 12.16 20.36
CA GLY A 35 -1.50 13.00 20.51
C GLY A 35 -1.76 13.88 19.28
N ALA A 36 -0.74 14.56 18.78
CA ALA A 36 -0.81 15.40 17.59
C ALA A 36 -1.23 14.60 16.35
N SER A 37 -0.69 13.39 16.17
CA SER A 37 -1.09 12.49 15.07
C SER A 37 -2.57 12.14 15.09
N LYS A 38 -3.15 11.95 16.27
CA LYS A 38 -4.58 11.66 16.42
C LYS A 38 -5.45 12.86 16.13
N VAL A 39 -5.11 14.03 16.69
CA VAL A 39 -5.84 15.27 16.43
C VAL A 39 -5.80 15.59 14.93
N LEU A 40 -4.64 15.45 14.30
CA LEU A 40 -4.50 15.62 12.86
C LEU A 40 -5.30 14.58 12.06
N SER A 41 -5.34 13.32 12.51
CA SER A 41 -6.14 12.26 11.86
C SER A 41 -7.64 12.54 11.93
N VAL A 42 -8.14 13.02 13.07
CA VAL A 42 -9.55 13.43 13.23
C VAL A 42 -9.85 14.63 12.34
N PHE A 43 -8.98 15.64 12.34
CA PHE A 43 -9.11 16.79 11.45
C PHE A 43 -9.14 16.38 9.98
N MET A 44 -8.23 15.49 9.54
CA MET A 44 -8.21 14.96 8.18
C MET A 44 -9.46 14.14 7.85
N THR A 45 -10.02 13.39 8.81
CA THR A 45 -11.27 12.66 8.61
C THR A 45 -12.44 13.60 8.33
N ILE A 46 -12.53 14.71 9.07
CA ILE A 46 -13.55 15.74 8.84
C ILE A 46 -13.31 16.41 7.49
N PHE A 47 -12.07 16.81 7.20
CA PHE A 47 -11.70 17.45 5.94
C PHE A 47 -12.01 16.58 4.73
N GLU A 48 -11.57 15.32 4.72
CA GLU A 48 -11.85 14.36 3.65
C GLU A 48 -13.35 14.07 3.55
N GLY A 49 -14.07 13.94 4.67
CA GLY A 49 -15.52 13.74 4.69
C GLY A 49 -16.28 14.88 4.00
N ILE A 50 -15.93 16.14 4.32
CA ILE A 50 -16.46 17.33 3.63
C ILE A 50 -16.06 17.30 2.15
N ALA A 51 -14.80 16.97 1.87
CA ALA A 51 -14.27 16.92 0.51
C ALA A 51 -14.97 15.85 -0.35
N PHE A 52 -15.39 14.70 0.19
CA PHE A 52 -16.19 13.71 -0.53
C PHE A 52 -17.63 14.17 -0.81
N LEU A 53 -18.25 14.89 0.13
CA LEU A 53 -19.58 15.49 -0.06
C LEU A 53 -19.54 16.59 -1.11
N ILE A 54 -18.55 17.48 -1.03
CA ILE A 54 -18.30 18.49 -2.04
C ILE A 54 -17.93 17.78 -3.35
N GLY A 55 -17.06 16.79 -3.32
CA GLY A 55 -16.61 16.05 -4.49
C GLY A 55 -17.67 15.20 -5.18
N GLY A 56 -18.97 15.34 -4.85
CA GLY A 56 -20.08 14.77 -5.60
C GLY A 56 -20.14 13.24 -5.59
N ALA A 57 -19.35 12.58 -4.76
CA ALA A 57 -19.24 11.12 -4.71
C ALA A 57 -20.55 10.43 -4.29
N TYR A 58 -21.42 11.16 -3.59
CA TYR A 58 -22.72 10.67 -3.12
C TYR A 58 -23.90 11.22 -3.94
N ASN A 59 -23.64 11.84 -5.10
CA ASN A 59 -24.70 12.26 -6.00
C ASN A 59 -25.32 11.01 -6.63
N VAL A 60 -26.64 10.87 -6.51
CA VAL A 60 -27.37 9.72 -7.06
C VAL A 60 -27.96 10.12 -8.40
N THR A 61 -27.86 9.27 -9.42
CA THR A 61 -28.49 9.51 -10.70
C THR A 61 -29.90 8.90 -10.71
N ASN A 62 -30.91 9.69 -11.01
CA ASN A 62 -32.28 9.18 -11.16
C ASN A 62 -32.43 8.31 -12.42
N SER A 63 -33.52 7.56 -12.52
CA SER A 63 -33.92 6.77 -13.70
C SER A 63 -34.01 7.59 -15.00
N ALA A 64 -34.03 8.93 -14.91
CA ALA A 64 -34.01 9.88 -16.02
C ALA A 64 -32.60 10.43 -16.37
N GLY A 65 -31.53 9.91 -15.77
CA GLY A 65 -30.14 10.31 -16.06
C GLY A 65 -29.69 11.63 -15.42
N GLN A 66 -30.52 12.27 -14.60
CA GLN A 66 -30.17 13.52 -13.91
C GLN A 66 -29.45 13.24 -12.59
N LEU A 67 -28.33 13.93 -12.34
CA LEU A 67 -27.63 13.89 -11.05
C LEU A 67 -28.44 14.65 -10.00
N ILE A 68 -28.97 13.91 -9.02
CA ILE A 68 -29.54 14.50 -7.81
C ILE A 68 -28.45 14.62 -6.77
N THR A 69 -28.14 15.86 -6.41
CA THR A 69 -27.38 16.16 -5.20
C THR A 69 -28.25 15.85 -3.99
N PRO A 70 -27.78 15.06 -3.01
CA PRO A 70 -28.54 14.80 -1.78
C PRO A 70 -28.92 16.11 -1.08
N SER A 71 -30.07 16.13 -0.40
CA SER A 71 -30.51 17.32 0.36
C SER A 71 -29.49 17.67 1.44
N LEU A 72 -29.46 18.94 1.87
CA LEU A 72 -28.52 19.42 2.91
C LEU A 72 -28.63 18.60 4.21
N GLN A 73 -29.83 18.11 4.54
CA GLN A 73 -30.06 17.27 5.71
C GLN A 73 -29.40 15.88 5.55
N SER A 74 -29.53 15.26 4.38
CA SER A 74 -28.90 13.97 4.07
C SER A 74 -27.37 14.10 4.05
N GLN A 75 -26.83 15.18 3.48
CA GLN A 75 -25.39 15.44 3.47
C GLN A 75 -24.83 15.59 4.88
N PHE A 76 -25.53 16.29 5.77
CA PHE A 76 -25.13 16.42 7.17
C PHE A 76 -25.15 15.08 7.91
N LEU A 77 -26.17 14.24 7.70
CA LEU A 77 -26.22 12.90 8.31
C LEU A 77 -25.07 12.00 7.83
N ILE A 78 -24.77 12.02 6.52
CA ILE A 78 -23.63 11.28 5.95
C ILE A 78 -22.31 11.77 6.56
N LEU A 79 -22.13 13.09 6.70
CA LEU A 79 -20.94 13.67 7.34
C LEU A 79 -20.78 13.13 8.77
N VAL A 80 -21.83 13.21 9.59
CA VAL A 80 -21.79 12.73 10.98
C VAL A 80 -21.48 11.24 11.02
N GLN A 81 -22.10 10.43 10.17
CA GLN A 81 -21.83 8.99 10.09
C GLN A 81 -20.36 8.69 9.73
N LEU A 82 -19.79 9.41 8.75
CA LEU A 82 -18.39 9.26 8.34
C LEU A 82 -17.42 9.66 9.46
N VAL A 83 -17.70 10.75 10.17
CA VAL A 83 -16.86 11.21 11.29
C VAL A 83 -16.93 10.21 12.45
N VAL A 84 -18.12 9.73 12.81
CA VAL A 84 -18.29 8.70 13.86
C VAL A 84 -17.56 7.42 13.48
N ALA A 85 -17.73 6.92 12.25
CA ALA A 85 -17.02 5.74 11.77
C ALA A 85 -15.49 5.94 11.76
N GLY A 86 -15.02 7.12 11.34
CA GLY A 86 -13.60 7.45 11.36
C GLY A 86 -13.00 7.50 12.77
N VAL A 87 -13.72 8.08 13.73
CA VAL A 87 -13.31 8.08 15.15
C VAL A 87 -13.26 6.66 15.71
N VAL A 88 -14.25 5.82 15.40
CA VAL A 88 -14.24 4.40 15.82
C VAL A 88 -13.02 3.67 15.28
N ILE A 89 -12.65 3.87 14.01
CA ILE A 89 -11.46 3.24 13.42
C ILE A 89 -10.18 3.73 14.10
N ILE A 90 -10.05 5.03 14.40
CA ILE A 90 -8.90 5.58 15.13
C ILE A 90 -8.79 4.95 16.52
N LEU A 91 -9.91 4.79 17.23
CA LEU A 91 -9.94 4.15 18.55
C LEU A 91 -9.58 2.66 18.47
N LEU A 92 -10.05 1.93 17.44
CA LEU A 92 -9.68 0.53 17.23
C LEU A 92 -8.19 0.36 16.95
N ASP A 93 -7.59 1.27 16.17
CA ASP A 93 -6.15 1.28 15.94
C ASP A 93 -5.38 1.50 17.26
N GLU A 94 -5.84 2.41 18.12
CA GLU A 94 -5.26 2.59 19.45
C GLU A 94 -5.36 1.35 20.34
N MET A 95 -6.52 0.70 20.34
CA MET A 95 -6.73 -0.52 21.14
C MET A 95 -5.73 -1.61 20.75
N LEU A 96 -5.54 -1.81 19.44
CA LEU A 96 -4.58 -2.79 18.92
C LEU A 96 -3.13 -2.42 19.27
N GLN A 97 -2.75 -1.14 19.15
CA GLN A 97 -1.40 -0.68 19.47
C GLN A 97 -1.05 -0.74 20.96
N LYS A 98 -2.02 -0.48 21.86
CA LYS A 98 -1.74 -0.28 23.29
C LYS A 98 -1.68 -1.53 24.15
N LYS A 99 -2.01 -2.73 23.64
CA LYS A 99 -1.76 -4.07 24.26
C LYS A 99 -2.58 -5.22 23.65
N TRP A 100 -3.62 -4.94 22.87
CA TRP A 100 -4.57 -5.98 22.44
C TRP A 100 -4.25 -6.57 21.06
N GLY A 101 -3.20 -6.09 20.40
CA GLY A 101 -2.72 -6.61 19.12
C GLY A 101 -1.21 -6.80 19.09
N PHE A 102 -0.76 -7.69 18.19
CA PHE A 102 0.66 -8.00 17.97
C PHE A 102 1.38 -6.94 17.10
N GLY A 103 0.72 -5.82 16.79
CA GLY A 103 1.24 -4.78 15.88
C GLY A 103 0.24 -3.67 15.59
N SER A 104 0.50 -2.87 14.56
CA SER A 104 -0.31 -1.69 14.22
C SER A 104 -1.67 -2.08 13.64
N GLY A 105 -2.76 -1.46 14.12
CA GLY A 105 -4.10 -1.69 13.61
C GLY A 105 -4.26 -1.30 12.14
N ILE A 106 -3.60 -0.23 11.69
CA ILE A 106 -3.56 0.17 10.28
C ILE A 106 -3.11 -0.98 9.38
N SER A 107 -2.03 -1.69 9.76
CA SER A 107 -1.50 -2.80 8.96
C SER A 107 -2.48 -3.97 8.88
N LEU A 108 -3.13 -4.31 10.00
CA LEU A 108 -4.13 -5.37 10.05
C LEU A 108 -5.34 -5.05 9.17
N PHE A 109 -5.82 -3.80 9.21
CA PHE A 109 -6.97 -3.39 8.40
C PHE A 109 -6.67 -3.39 6.89
N ILE A 110 -5.46 -3.01 6.49
CA ILE A 110 -5.02 -3.08 5.10
C ILE A 110 -5.00 -4.55 4.64
N ALA A 111 -4.35 -5.41 5.42
CA ALA A 111 -4.25 -6.84 5.10
C ALA A 111 -5.65 -7.49 5.00
N ALA A 112 -6.54 -7.21 5.96
CA ALA A 112 -7.92 -7.70 5.94
C ALA A 112 -8.70 -7.20 4.72
N GLY A 113 -8.56 -5.92 4.35
CA GLY A 113 -9.23 -5.34 3.18
C GLY A 113 -8.78 -5.96 1.85
N VAL A 114 -7.48 -6.19 1.69
CA VAL A 114 -6.93 -6.86 0.50
C VAL A 114 -7.37 -8.32 0.44
N CYS A 115 -7.27 -9.07 1.55
CA CYS A 115 -7.75 -10.44 1.64
C CYS A 115 -9.24 -10.55 1.28
N LEU A 116 -10.06 -9.63 1.78
CA LEU A 116 -11.48 -9.55 1.43
C LEU A 116 -11.68 -9.35 -0.08
N SER A 117 -10.94 -8.42 -0.69
CA SER A 117 -10.98 -8.19 -2.14
C SER A 117 -10.57 -9.42 -2.95
N ILE A 118 -9.52 -10.14 -2.52
CA ILE A 118 -9.08 -11.39 -3.16
C ILE A 118 -10.16 -12.46 -3.07
N VAL A 119 -10.78 -12.64 -1.89
CA VAL A 119 -11.84 -13.64 -1.68
C VAL A 119 -13.09 -13.32 -2.53
N TRP A 120 -13.53 -12.06 -2.55
CA TRP A 120 -14.67 -11.67 -3.40
C TRP A 120 -14.37 -11.80 -4.89
N SER A 121 -13.15 -11.49 -5.31
CA SER A 121 -12.74 -11.65 -6.71
C SER A 121 -12.63 -13.13 -7.12
N THR A 122 -12.34 -14.02 -6.16
CA THR A 122 -12.17 -15.45 -6.41
C THR A 122 -13.48 -16.23 -6.32
N ILE A 123 -14.27 -15.99 -5.26
CA ILE A 123 -15.41 -16.82 -4.82
C ILE A 123 -16.72 -16.00 -4.79
N GLY A 124 -16.72 -14.70 -5.08
CA GLY A 124 -17.91 -13.84 -4.93
C GLY A 124 -19.18 -14.40 -5.60
N PRO A 125 -20.18 -14.87 -4.83
CA PRO A 125 -21.36 -15.56 -5.37
C PRO A 125 -22.45 -14.56 -5.81
N ILE A 126 -22.06 -13.43 -6.40
CA ILE A 126 -22.99 -12.40 -6.87
C ILE A 126 -23.26 -12.64 -8.36
N ALA A 127 -24.54 -12.79 -8.71
CA ALA A 127 -25.03 -12.85 -10.09
C ALA A 127 -26.39 -12.15 -10.18
N PRO A 128 -26.79 -11.64 -11.37
CA PRO A 128 -25.99 -11.50 -12.60
C PRO A 128 -25.19 -10.18 -12.63
N VAL A 129 -23.97 -10.21 -13.16
CA VAL A 129 -23.21 -9.00 -13.54
C VAL A 129 -23.46 -8.72 -15.05
N SER A 130 -22.98 -7.59 -15.58
CA SER A 130 -23.20 -7.08 -16.96
C SER A 130 -22.99 -8.05 -18.12
N ASP A 131 -22.42 -9.22 -17.85
CA ASP A 131 -22.02 -10.25 -18.82
C ASP A 131 -22.68 -11.62 -18.49
N GLY A 132 -23.72 -11.62 -17.65
CA GLY A 132 -24.61 -12.77 -17.39
C GLY A 132 -24.04 -13.91 -16.53
N LYS A 133 -22.78 -13.83 -16.08
CA LYS A 133 -22.11 -14.85 -15.24
C LYS A 133 -21.81 -14.31 -13.83
N TYR A 134 -21.46 -15.22 -12.91
CA TYR A 134 -21.02 -14.86 -11.56
C TYR A 134 -19.79 -13.91 -11.56
N LEU A 135 -19.68 -13.11 -10.49
CA LEU A 135 -18.56 -12.19 -10.25
C LEU A 135 -17.25 -12.94 -9.90
N GLY A 136 -17.33 -14.04 -9.14
CA GLY A 136 -16.15 -14.80 -8.72
C GLY A 136 -15.50 -15.55 -9.88
N ALA A 137 -14.18 -15.39 -10.06
CA ALA A 137 -13.42 -16.01 -11.15
C ALA A 137 -13.61 -17.53 -11.23
N ILE A 138 -13.68 -18.23 -10.08
CA ILE A 138 -13.88 -19.68 -10.04
C ILE A 138 -15.30 -20.07 -10.45
N PHE A 139 -16.31 -19.36 -9.96
CA PHE A 139 -17.71 -19.64 -10.31
C PHE A 139 -18.03 -19.25 -11.77
N ALA A 140 -17.42 -18.17 -12.27
CA ALA A 140 -17.51 -17.77 -13.66
C ALA A 140 -16.83 -18.78 -14.60
N PHE A 141 -15.69 -19.34 -14.17
CA PHE A 141 -15.02 -20.43 -14.89
C PHE A 141 -15.86 -21.72 -14.89
N ALA A 142 -16.42 -22.10 -13.75
CA ALA A 142 -17.31 -23.26 -13.66
C ALA A 142 -18.54 -23.14 -14.58
N GLN A 143 -19.10 -21.93 -14.73
CA GLN A 143 -20.20 -21.66 -15.67
C GLN A 143 -19.74 -21.60 -17.14
N SER A 144 -18.53 -21.12 -17.42
CA SER A 144 -18.00 -21.04 -18.80
C SER A 144 -17.51 -22.39 -19.33
N ILE A 145 -17.29 -23.39 -18.46
CA ILE A 145 -16.98 -24.77 -18.85
C ILE A 145 -18.13 -25.41 -19.65
N GLY A 146 -19.40 -25.15 -19.31
CA GLY A 146 -20.54 -25.73 -20.05
C GLY A 146 -20.54 -25.40 -21.55
N PRO A 147 -20.40 -24.12 -21.94
CA PRO A 147 -20.22 -23.69 -23.34
C PRO A 147 -18.89 -24.12 -23.99
N VAL A 148 -17.81 -24.27 -23.22
CA VAL A 148 -16.52 -24.76 -23.75
C VAL A 148 -16.59 -26.26 -24.07
N LEU A 149 -17.34 -27.03 -23.28
CA LEU A 149 -17.54 -28.47 -23.50
C LEU A 149 -18.44 -28.75 -24.71
N SER A 150 -19.36 -27.84 -25.04
CA SER A 150 -20.23 -27.94 -26.23
C SER A 150 -19.55 -27.46 -27.53
N SER A 151 -18.40 -26.79 -27.45
CA SER A 151 -17.58 -26.39 -28.62
C SER A 151 -16.08 -26.41 -28.29
N PRO A 152 -15.43 -27.59 -28.31
CA PRO A 152 -14.03 -27.74 -27.88
C PRO A 152 -13.00 -27.12 -28.83
N GLY A 153 -13.38 -26.85 -30.08
CA GLY A 153 -12.46 -26.45 -31.16
C GLY A 153 -12.25 -24.94 -31.34
N SER A 154 -12.99 -24.09 -30.63
CA SER A 154 -12.89 -22.63 -30.78
C SER A 154 -11.91 -22.03 -29.78
N PHE A 155 -10.76 -21.55 -30.30
CA PHE A 155 -9.77 -20.77 -29.54
C PHE A 155 -10.42 -19.56 -28.83
N SER A 156 -11.45 -18.97 -29.43
CA SER A 156 -12.23 -17.86 -28.87
C SER A 156 -13.06 -18.27 -27.64
N ALA A 157 -13.54 -19.52 -27.54
CA ALA A 157 -14.29 -19.99 -26.37
C ALA A 157 -13.35 -20.15 -25.16
N TRP A 158 -12.17 -20.74 -25.36
CA TRP A 158 -11.11 -20.80 -24.35
C TRP A 158 -10.59 -19.41 -23.97
N GLN A 159 -10.40 -18.52 -24.95
CA GLN A 159 -9.98 -17.14 -24.69
C GLN A 159 -11.06 -16.38 -23.89
N SER A 160 -12.35 -16.55 -24.20
CA SER A 160 -13.44 -15.90 -23.44
C SER A 160 -13.69 -16.51 -22.05
N ALA A 161 -13.22 -17.74 -21.81
CA ALA A 161 -13.29 -18.42 -20.52
C ALA A 161 -12.10 -18.07 -19.61
N LEU A 162 -10.92 -17.82 -20.19
CA LEU A 162 -9.69 -17.46 -19.46
C LEU A 162 -9.49 -15.94 -19.34
N TYR A 163 -9.92 -15.18 -20.34
CA TYR A 163 -9.78 -13.73 -20.46
C TYR A 163 -11.14 -13.09 -20.78
N ARG A 164 -11.76 -12.45 -19.78
CA ARG A 164 -13.03 -11.75 -19.92
C ARG A 164 -12.69 -10.31 -20.29
N GLY A 165 -12.46 -10.13 -21.59
CA GLY A 165 -11.86 -8.93 -22.18
C GLY A 165 -12.30 -7.61 -21.55
N GLY A 166 -11.32 -6.87 -21.03
CA GLY A 166 -11.33 -5.40 -20.89
C GLY A 166 -12.31 -4.76 -19.90
N SER A 167 -13.28 -5.47 -19.33
CA SER A 167 -14.30 -4.89 -18.44
C SER A 167 -13.90 -4.79 -16.97
N GLY A 168 -12.65 -5.10 -16.61
CA GLY A 168 -12.17 -5.07 -15.22
C GLY A 168 -12.82 -6.11 -14.31
N LEU A 169 -13.36 -7.19 -14.88
CA LEU A 169 -13.99 -8.29 -14.16
C LEU A 169 -12.92 -9.33 -13.72
N PRO A 170 -13.15 -10.08 -12.63
CA PRO A 170 -12.21 -11.10 -12.18
C PRO A 170 -12.05 -12.25 -13.18
N ASP A 171 -10.83 -12.41 -13.69
CA ASP A 171 -10.46 -13.43 -14.69
C ASP A 171 -9.58 -14.53 -14.12
N MET A 172 -9.62 -15.72 -14.72
CA MET A 172 -8.71 -16.80 -14.35
C MET A 172 -7.23 -16.42 -14.54
N ILE A 173 -6.92 -15.60 -15.56
CA ILE A 173 -5.57 -15.03 -15.74
C ILE A 173 -5.19 -14.12 -14.56
N GLY A 174 -6.13 -13.32 -14.03
CA GLY A 174 -5.92 -12.50 -12.84
C GLY A 174 -5.66 -13.36 -11.59
N LEU A 175 -6.33 -14.49 -11.45
CA LEU A 175 -6.08 -15.45 -10.35
C LEU A 175 -4.68 -16.06 -10.43
N PHE A 176 -4.28 -16.60 -11.59
CA PHE A 176 -2.95 -17.17 -11.76
C PHE A 176 -1.84 -16.13 -11.58
N THR A 177 -2.07 -14.92 -12.08
CA THR A 177 -1.18 -13.78 -11.85
C THR A 177 -1.03 -13.48 -10.37
N THR A 178 -2.15 -13.43 -9.63
CA THR A 178 -2.14 -13.17 -8.17
C THR A 178 -1.32 -14.23 -7.44
N LEU A 179 -1.51 -15.51 -7.78
CA LEU A 179 -0.77 -16.62 -7.16
C LEU A 179 0.73 -16.57 -7.52
N GLY A 180 1.07 -16.28 -8.77
CA GLY A 180 2.47 -16.13 -9.21
C GLY A 180 3.17 -14.97 -8.50
N VAL A 181 2.52 -13.81 -8.42
CA VAL A 181 3.03 -12.63 -7.72
C VAL A 181 3.17 -12.91 -6.22
N PHE A 182 2.20 -13.61 -5.61
CA PHE A 182 2.25 -13.97 -4.20
C PHE A 182 3.47 -14.86 -3.87
N VAL A 183 3.72 -15.90 -4.66
CA VAL A 183 4.90 -16.78 -4.49
C VAL A 183 6.20 -16.00 -4.70
N LEU A 184 6.26 -15.14 -5.73
CA LEU A 184 7.42 -14.31 -6.01
C LEU A 184 7.76 -13.38 -4.83
N ILE A 185 6.76 -12.72 -4.24
CA ILE A 185 6.95 -11.80 -3.12
C ILE A 185 7.43 -12.55 -1.88
N ILE A 186 6.85 -13.72 -1.57
CA ILE A 186 7.32 -14.56 -0.45
C ILE A 186 8.80 -14.94 -0.63
N TYR A 187 9.19 -15.33 -1.85
CA TYR A 187 10.57 -15.67 -2.15
C TYR A 187 11.52 -14.49 -1.92
N LEU A 188 11.16 -13.30 -2.39
CA LEU A 188 11.98 -12.09 -2.25
C LEU A 188 12.05 -11.57 -0.82
N ASN A 189 10.94 -11.65 -0.07
CA ASN A 189 10.89 -11.32 1.35
C ASN A 189 11.87 -12.18 2.17
N GLY A 190 12.02 -13.46 1.81
CA GLY A 190 12.95 -14.38 2.46
C GLY A 190 14.43 -14.11 2.20
N LEU A 191 14.78 -13.25 1.23
CA LEU A 191 16.16 -12.90 0.94
C LEU A 191 16.75 -12.03 2.06
N ARG A 192 17.86 -12.49 2.64
CA ARG A 192 18.59 -11.76 3.69
C ARG A 192 20.10 -11.87 3.49
N VAL A 193 20.80 -10.78 3.76
CA VAL A 193 22.25 -10.71 3.80
C VAL A 193 22.67 -10.80 5.26
N GLU A 194 23.36 -11.88 5.63
CA GLU A 194 23.81 -12.10 7.01
C GLU A 194 25.22 -11.50 7.20
N VAL A 195 25.33 -10.48 8.05
CA VAL A 195 26.64 -9.91 8.43
C VAL A 195 27.11 -10.63 9.71
N PRO A 196 28.31 -11.25 9.70
CA PRO A 196 28.83 -11.93 10.89
C PRO A 196 29.17 -10.91 11.98
N VAL A 197 28.66 -11.14 13.19
CA VAL A 197 28.88 -10.28 14.36
C VAL A 197 29.25 -11.15 15.55
N SER A 198 30.21 -10.70 16.34
CA SER A 198 30.70 -11.41 17.53
C SER A 198 30.39 -10.61 18.79
N TYR A 199 30.08 -11.28 19.89
CA TYR A 199 29.93 -10.59 21.17
C TYR A 199 31.31 -10.22 21.73
N ALA A 200 31.52 -8.94 22.01
CA ALA A 200 32.82 -8.45 22.47
C ALA A 200 33.12 -8.82 23.94
N ARG A 201 32.09 -9.19 24.71
CA ARG A 201 32.17 -9.48 26.15
C ARG A 201 32.24 -10.98 26.47
N TYR A 202 31.66 -11.83 25.62
CA TYR A 202 31.64 -13.28 25.78
C TYR A 202 32.38 -13.95 24.63
N ARG A 203 33.62 -14.38 24.92
CA ARG A 203 34.51 -15.01 23.94
C ARG A 203 33.88 -16.34 23.46
N GLY A 204 33.71 -16.49 22.15
CA GLY A 204 33.16 -17.71 21.52
C GLY A 204 31.68 -17.63 21.13
N PHE A 205 30.93 -16.62 21.59
CA PHE A 205 29.55 -16.43 21.16
C PHE A 205 29.51 -15.65 19.83
N ARG A 206 29.15 -16.37 18.76
CA ARG A 206 29.00 -15.82 17.40
C ARG A 206 27.54 -15.62 17.09
N GLY A 207 27.18 -14.42 16.64
CA GLY A 207 25.87 -14.07 16.14
C GLY A 207 25.91 -13.75 14.65
N ARG A 208 24.75 -13.72 14.02
CA ARG A 208 24.59 -13.19 12.66
C ARG A 208 23.56 -12.08 12.72
N PHE A 209 23.89 -10.92 12.16
CA PHE A 209 22.95 -9.81 12.04
C PHE A 209 22.33 -9.87 10.63
N PRO A 210 21.08 -10.32 10.49
CA PRO A 210 20.43 -10.41 9.19
C PRO A 210 19.95 -9.02 8.74
N ILE A 211 20.46 -8.57 7.60
CA ILE A 211 19.94 -7.42 6.86
C ILE A 211 18.98 -7.98 5.81
N LYS A 212 17.68 -7.78 6.00
CA LYS A 212 16.67 -8.21 5.01
C LYS A 212 16.83 -7.45 3.71
N PHE A 213 16.53 -8.10 2.59
CA PHE A 213 16.51 -7.48 1.27
C PHE A 213 15.50 -6.32 1.21
N PHE A 214 14.33 -6.51 1.82
CA PHE A 214 13.39 -5.42 2.08
C PHE A 214 13.71 -4.75 3.41
N TYR A 215 14.84 -4.05 3.45
CA TYR A 215 15.38 -3.41 4.64
C TYR A 215 14.39 -2.44 5.31
N VAL A 216 13.69 -1.67 4.48
CA VAL A 216 12.76 -0.62 4.92
C VAL A 216 11.34 -1.15 5.18
N SER A 217 11.15 -2.48 5.10
CA SER A 217 9.83 -3.12 5.15
C SER A 217 8.90 -2.55 4.08
N ASN A 218 7.60 -2.72 4.28
CA ASN A 218 6.54 -2.33 3.35
C ASN A 218 6.11 -0.86 3.47
N ILE A 219 6.66 -0.10 4.43
CA ILE A 219 6.25 1.28 4.74
C ILE A 219 6.38 2.24 3.53
N PRO A 220 7.48 2.23 2.75
CA PRO A 220 7.62 3.13 1.61
C PRO A 220 6.53 2.96 0.54
N VAL A 221 6.08 1.72 0.35
CA VAL A 221 5.00 1.38 -0.59
C VAL A 221 3.67 1.93 -0.10
N ILE A 222 3.41 1.83 1.20
CA ILE A 222 2.20 2.40 1.81
C ILE A 222 2.15 3.90 1.55
N PHE A 223 3.27 4.60 1.72
CA PHE A 223 3.32 6.05 1.47
C PHE A 223 3.22 6.42 0.01
N ALA A 224 3.89 5.68 -0.88
CA ALA A 224 3.73 5.88 -2.33
C ALA A 224 2.26 5.67 -2.75
N ALA A 225 1.64 4.56 -2.35
CA ALA A 225 0.24 4.27 -2.68
C ALA A 225 -0.72 5.31 -2.09
N ALA A 226 -0.50 5.76 -0.84
CA ALA A 226 -1.31 6.80 -0.21
C ALA A 226 -1.14 8.16 -0.91
N LEU A 227 0.07 8.55 -1.29
CA LEU A 227 0.33 9.79 -2.03
C LEU A 227 -0.42 9.80 -3.36
N PHE A 228 -0.30 8.72 -4.14
CA PHE A 228 -0.98 8.60 -5.44
C PHE A 228 -2.50 8.56 -5.26
N GLY A 229 -3.00 7.87 -4.24
CA GLY A 229 -4.42 7.86 -3.88
C GLY A 229 -4.96 9.26 -3.52
N ASN A 230 -4.19 10.05 -2.76
CA ASN A 230 -4.55 11.42 -2.41
C ASN A 230 -4.53 12.36 -3.62
N ILE A 231 -3.52 12.24 -4.49
CA ILE A 231 -3.45 12.99 -5.75
C ILE A 231 -4.67 12.68 -6.62
N PHE A 232 -5.03 11.40 -6.75
CA PHE A 232 -6.22 10.97 -7.47
C PHE A 232 -7.50 11.55 -6.86
N PHE A 233 -7.65 11.46 -5.54
CA PHE A 233 -8.81 11.99 -4.82
C PHE A 233 -8.99 13.49 -5.03
N ILE A 234 -7.93 14.28 -4.85
CA ILE A 234 -7.95 15.73 -5.08
C ILE A 234 -8.24 16.02 -6.56
N GLY A 235 -7.65 15.26 -7.47
CA GLY A 235 -7.93 15.36 -8.91
C GLY A 235 -9.40 15.15 -9.22
N GLN A 236 -10.01 14.09 -8.69
CA GLN A 236 -11.43 13.79 -8.88
C GLN A 236 -12.33 14.90 -8.34
N LEU A 237 -12.01 15.47 -7.17
CA LEU A 237 -12.77 16.56 -6.57
C LEU A 237 -12.70 17.83 -7.43
N LEU A 238 -11.49 18.21 -7.86
CA LEU A 238 -11.28 19.38 -8.71
C LEU A 238 -12.00 19.23 -10.05
N PHE A 239 -11.95 18.04 -10.66
CA PHE A 239 -12.65 17.75 -11.91
C PHE A 239 -14.16 17.92 -11.78
N GLN A 240 -14.77 17.29 -10.76
CA GLN A 240 -16.23 17.34 -10.58
C GLN A 240 -16.75 18.74 -10.27
N ARG A 241 -15.94 19.58 -9.61
CA ARG A 241 -16.36 20.92 -9.22
C ARG A 241 -16.13 21.99 -10.27
N TYR A 242 -15.01 21.91 -10.98
CA TYR A 242 -14.56 23.02 -11.83
C TYR A 242 -14.51 22.70 -13.32
N ASN A 243 -14.44 21.42 -13.73
CA ASN A 243 -14.38 21.08 -15.16
C ASN A 243 -15.09 19.74 -15.51
N PRO A 244 -16.41 19.63 -15.28
CA PRO A 244 -17.16 18.40 -15.56
C PRO A 244 -17.27 18.06 -17.05
N THR A 245 -17.05 19.02 -17.95
CA THR A 245 -17.19 18.86 -19.41
C THR A 245 -15.88 18.66 -20.15
N CYS A 246 -14.75 18.50 -19.45
CA CYS A 246 -13.45 18.29 -20.09
C CYS A 246 -13.05 19.39 -21.09
N SER A 247 -13.41 20.65 -20.82
CA SER A 247 -13.05 21.77 -21.68
C SER A 247 -11.60 22.19 -21.45
N SER A 248 -10.83 22.40 -22.51
CA SER A 248 -9.39 22.70 -22.47
C SER A 248 -9.05 24.20 -22.59
N THR A 249 -10.01 25.10 -22.35
CA THR A 249 -9.83 26.55 -22.59
C THR A 249 -9.60 27.35 -21.30
N GLY A 250 -8.51 28.14 -21.23
CA GLY A 250 -8.25 29.11 -20.15
C GLY A 250 -7.70 28.51 -18.85
N LEU A 251 -8.20 28.95 -17.68
CA LEU A 251 -7.90 28.36 -16.35
C LEU A 251 -8.18 26.84 -16.29
N ASN A 252 -9.03 26.33 -17.20
CA ASN A 252 -9.31 24.92 -17.39
C ASN A 252 -8.16 24.12 -18.03
N PHE A 253 -7.13 24.78 -18.58
CA PHE A 253 -5.91 24.12 -19.05
C PHE A 253 -5.11 23.53 -17.88
N TRP A 254 -4.84 24.31 -16.83
CA TRP A 254 -4.17 23.79 -15.64
C TRP A 254 -5.01 22.75 -14.89
N LEU A 255 -6.33 22.92 -14.87
CA LEU A 255 -7.26 21.94 -14.29
C LEU A 255 -7.48 20.68 -15.14
N SER A 256 -7.26 20.74 -16.46
CA SER A 256 -7.24 19.53 -17.31
C SER A 256 -5.86 18.87 -17.34
N LEU A 257 -4.79 19.63 -17.06
CA LEU A 257 -3.42 19.13 -16.99
C LEU A 257 -3.14 18.38 -15.69
N PHE A 258 -3.54 18.89 -14.51
CA PHE A 258 -3.22 18.27 -13.22
C PHE A 258 -4.25 17.20 -12.79
N PRO A 259 -5.53 17.55 -12.51
CA PRO A 259 -6.60 16.59 -12.22
C PRO A 259 -6.83 15.55 -13.32
N GLY A 260 -6.64 15.95 -14.57
CA GLY A 260 -7.08 15.15 -15.70
C GLY A 260 -8.60 15.12 -15.88
N CYS A 261 -9.00 14.57 -17.02
CA CYS A 261 -10.38 14.34 -17.40
C CYS A 261 -10.84 12.98 -16.94
N PHE A 262 -11.84 12.89 -16.08
CA PHE A 262 -12.38 11.61 -15.66
C PHE A 262 -13.61 11.26 -16.50
N VAL A 263 -13.60 10.07 -17.08
CA VAL A 263 -14.74 9.54 -17.83
C VAL A 263 -15.31 8.35 -17.04
N PRO A 264 -16.64 8.26 -16.84
CA PRO A 264 -17.25 7.09 -16.24
C PRO A 264 -17.07 5.86 -17.15
N THR A 265 -16.56 4.77 -16.60
CA THR A 265 -16.16 3.56 -17.37
C THR A 265 -17.35 2.81 -17.97
N SER A 266 -18.57 2.96 -17.43
CA SER A 266 -19.79 2.40 -18.00
C SER A 266 -21.04 2.98 -17.34
N SER A 267 -22.20 2.84 -17.99
CA SER A 267 -23.52 3.32 -17.52
C SER A 267 -24.01 2.67 -16.22
N THR A 268 -23.35 1.59 -15.75
CA THR A 268 -23.75 0.83 -14.55
C THR A 268 -22.77 0.94 -13.39
N ASN A 269 -21.49 1.20 -13.65
CA ASN A 269 -20.47 1.42 -12.61
C ASN A 269 -19.82 2.80 -12.82
N GLN A 270 -20.19 3.75 -11.95
CA GLN A 270 -19.69 5.13 -11.91
C GLN A 270 -18.25 5.23 -11.37
N GLN A 271 -17.38 4.28 -11.72
CA GLN A 271 -15.96 4.44 -11.46
C GLN A 271 -15.37 5.37 -12.52
N LEU A 272 -15.03 6.56 -12.05
CA LEU A 272 -14.37 7.64 -12.78
C LEU A 272 -12.92 7.24 -13.05
N VAL A 273 -12.62 6.89 -14.30
CA VAL A 273 -11.25 6.58 -14.72
C VAL A 273 -10.67 7.80 -15.44
N PRO A 274 -9.46 8.23 -15.09
CA PRO A 274 -8.82 9.34 -15.77
C PRO A 274 -8.51 8.92 -17.21
N SER A 275 -8.89 9.78 -18.15
CA SER A 275 -8.79 9.60 -19.61
C SER A 275 -7.80 10.56 -20.27
N LYS A 276 -7.55 11.75 -19.69
CA LYS A 276 -6.55 12.73 -20.16
C LYS A 276 -5.91 13.44 -18.96
N GLY A 277 -4.69 13.98 -19.07
CA GLY A 277 -3.98 14.76 -18.03
C GLY A 277 -2.84 14.02 -17.31
N LEU A 278 -2.14 14.66 -16.36
CA LEU A 278 -1.08 14.06 -15.55
C LEU A 278 -1.61 12.90 -14.68
N ALA A 279 -2.84 13.02 -14.18
CA ALA A 279 -3.53 11.93 -13.48
C ALA A 279 -3.73 10.66 -14.34
N TYR A 280 -3.74 10.79 -15.67
CA TYR A 280 -3.77 9.65 -16.59
C TYR A 280 -2.52 8.77 -16.44
N TYR A 281 -1.37 9.41 -16.20
CA TYR A 281 -0.05 8.76 -16.09
C TYR A 281 0.26 8.29 -14.67
N THR A 282 -0.43 8.81 -13.65
CA THR A 282 -0.26 8.35 -12.26
C THR A 282 -1.24 7.23 -11.89
N PHE A 283 -2.22 6.91 -12.73
CA PHE A 283 -3.15 5.81 -12.49
C PHE A 283 -2.71 4.52 -13.19
N ALA A 284 -2.72 3.41 -12.43
CA ALA A 284 -2.33 2.10 -12.93
C ALA A 284 -3.31 1.60 -14.02
N PRO A 285 -2.83 1.26 -15.23
CA PRO A 285 -3.63 0.52 -16.20
C PRO A 285 -3.86 -0.91 -15.69
N ARG A 286 -5.07 -1.19 -15.20
CA ARG A 286 -5.43 -2.47 -14.55
C ARG A 286 -5.81 -3.59 -15.53
N SER A 287 -5.24 -3.60 -16.73
CA SER A 287 -5.58 -4.58 -17.75
C SER A 287 -4.49 -4.69 -18.81
N ILE A 288 -4.16 -5.92 -19.18
CA ILE A 288 -3.20 -6.22 -20.25
C ILE A 288 -3.60 -5.58 -21.59
N THR A 289 -4.90 -5.50 -21.90
CA THR A 289 -5.39 -4.84 -23.11
C THR A 289 -5.09 -3.35 -23.12
N VAL A 290 -5.25 -2.67 -21.99
CA VAL A 290 -4.98 -1.23 -21.86
C VAL A 290 -3.48 -0.96 -21.94
N VAL A 291 -2.65 -1.85 -21.37
CA VAL A 291 -1.18 -1.77 -21.45
C VAL A 291 -0.68 -1.98 -22.89
N LEU A 292 -1.28 -2.92 -23.63
CA LEU A 292 -0.93 -3.17 -25.04
C LEU A 292 -1.39 -2.04 -25.97
N GLN A 293 -2.49 -1.36 -25.65
CA GLN A 293 -2.98 -0.22 -26.41
C GLN A 293 -2.11 1.03 -26.21
N ASP A 294 -1.70 1.32 -24.97
CA ASP A 294 -0.88 2.49 -24.63
C ASP A 294 0.39 2.08 -23.83
N PRO A 295 1.41 1.49 -24.48
CA PRO A 295 2.62 1.02 -23.79
C PRO A 295 3.43 2.16 -23.15
N ILE A 296 3.39 3.36 -23.73
CA ILE A 296 4.07 4.54 -23.22
C ILE A 296 3.49 4.96 -21.86
N ARG A 297 2.16 4.90 -21.71
CA ARG A 297 1.48 5.23 -20.45
C ARG A 297 1.92 4.28 -19.34
N ALA A 298 1.95 2.99 -19.62
CA ALA A 298 2.38 1.97 -18.67
C ALA A 298 3.84 2.18 -18.24
N ALA A 299 4.75 2.46 -19.18
CA ALA A 299 6.16 2.72 -18.89
C ALA A 299 6.34 3.97 -18.00
N VAL A 300 5.63 5.06 -18.30
CA VAL A 300 5.69 6.30 -17.50
C VAL A 300 5.14 6.08 -16.10
N TYR A 301 4.01 5.37 -15.96
CA TYR A 301 3.45 5.02 -14.66
C TYR A 301 4.44 4.21 -13.82
N MET A 302 5.01 3.14 -14.40
CA MET A 302 6.01 2.31 -13.71
C MET A 302 7.22 3.13 -13.28
N GLY A 303 7.74 4.01 -14.15
CA GLY A 303 8.88 4.87 -13.83
C GLY A 303 8.60 5.81 -12.65
N ILE A 304 7.49 6.54 -12.69
CA ILE A 304 7.11 7.48 -11.62
C ILE A 304 6.86 6.72 -10.31
N PHE A 305 6.18 5.57 -10.37
CA PHE A 305 5.89 4.77 -9.18
C PHE A 305 7.15 4.21 -8.54
N VAL A 306 8.08 3.65 -9.33
CA VAL A 306 9.38 3.17 -8.86
C VAL A 306 10.20 4.30 -8.24
N LEU A 307 10.26 5.47 -8.89
CA LEU A 307 10.97 6.63 -8.35
C LEU A 307 10.37 7.09 -7.01
N ALA A 308 9.05 7.10 -6.89
CA ALA A 308 8.38 7.42 -5.63
C ALA A 308 8.70 6.39 -4.53
N CYS A 309 8.68 5.08 -4.85
CA CYS A 309 9.06 4.04 -3.90
C CYS A 309 10.51 4.18 -3.42
N VAL A 310 11.45 4.48 -4.31
CA VAL A 310 12.86 4.71 -3.94
C VAL A 310 13.01 5.96 -3.09
N PHE A 311 12.37 7.07 -3.47
CA PHE A 311 12.40 8.32 -2.73
C PHE A 311 11.90 8.13 -1.28
N PHE A 312 10.76 7.46 -1.11
CA PHE A 312 10.24 7.16 0.22
C PHE A 312 11.09 6.15 0.98
N ALA A 313 11.70 5.17 0.31
CA ALA A 313 12.56 4.19 0.97
C ALA A 313 13.81 4.85 1.56
N VAL A 314 14.49 5.71 0.78
CA VAL A 314 15.68 6.45 1.24
C VAL A 314 15.32 7.41 2.36
N THR A 315 14.26 8.20 2.18
CA THR A 315 13.79 9.13 3.21
C THR A 315 13.47 8.39 4.51
N TRP A 316 12.81 7.24 4.43
CA TRP A 316 12.44 6.49 5.63
C TRP A 316 13.65 5.87 6.36
N VAL A 317 14.73 5.52 5.67
CA VAL A 317 15.96 5.07 6.35
C VAL A 317 16.54 6.18 7.21
N GLU A 318 16.54 7.42 6.72
CA GLU A 318 17.04 8.58 7.46
C GLU A 318 16.13 8.96 8.64
N VAL A 319 14.81 8.97 8.41
CA VAL A 319 13.83 9.38 9.43
C VAL A 319 13.61 8.30 10.48
N GLY A 320 13.61 7.03 10.07
CA GLY A 320 13.40 5.88 10.95
C GLY A 320 14.59 5.56 11.85
N GLY A 321 15.70 6.30 11.76
CA GLY A 321 16.93 6.00 12.50
C GLY A 321 17.54 4.64 12.12
N MET A 322 17.23 4.16 10.92
CA MET A 322 17.77 2.93 10.34
C MET A 322 19.00 3.23 9.46
N ASP A 323 19.55 4.44 9.57
CA ASP A 323 20.77 4.81 8.90
C ASP A 323 21.97 4.04 9.45
N SER A 324 22.99 3.87 8.61
CA SER A 324 24.20 3.10 8.93
C SER A 324 24.91 3.57 10.20
N LYS A 325 24.84 4.87 10.51
CA LYS A 325 25.48 5.47 11.69
C LYS A 325 24.70 5.14 12.96
N THR A 326 23.38 5.30 12.94
CA THR A 326 22.53 5.00 14.11
C THR A 326 22.52 3.50 14.43
N VAL A 327 22.40 2.64 13.41
CA VAL A 327 22.45 1.18 13.58
C VAL A 327 23.81 0.72 14.10
N ALA A 328 24.91 1.28 13.57
CA ALA A 328 26.25 0.99 14.09
C ALA A 328 26.39 1.39 15.56
N LYS A 329 25.85 2.54 15.96
CA LYS A 329 25.87 2.99 17.36
C LYS A 329 25.09 2.04 18.27
N GLN A 330 23.89 1.63 17.87
CA GLN A 330 23.07 0.64 18.61
C GLN A 330 23.77 -0.72 18.75
N LEU A 331 24.46 -1.19 17.70
CA LEU A 331 25.27 -2.42 17.75
C LEU A 331 26.42 -2.32 18.76
N ILE A 332 27.09 -1.17 18.83
CA ILE A 332 28.18 -0.95 19.79
C ILE A 332 27.65 -0.85 21.21
N ASP A 333 26.55 -0.11 21.41
CA ASP A 333 25.92 0.10 22.71
C ASP A 333 25.38 -1.23 23.27
N SER A 334 24.95 -2.16 22.41
CA SER A 334 24.56 -3.54 22.78
C SER A 334 25.74 -4.49 23.02
N GLY A 335 26.99 -4.03 22.88
CA GLY A 335 28.20 -4.82 23.15
C GLY A 335 28.61 -5.78 22.02
N MET A 336 28.05 -5.60 20.82
CA MET A 336 28.37 -6.38 19.62
C MET A 336 29.56 -5.78 18.86
N GLN A 337 30.41 -6.63 18.28
CA GLN A 337 31.58 -6.24 17.51
C GLN A 337 31.68 -7.08 16.23
N VAL A 338 31.91 -6.43 15.10
CA VAL A 338 32.12 -7.14 13.82
C VAL A 338 33.45 -7.90 13.85
N GLU A 339 33.43 -9.15 13.36
CA GLU A 339 34.59 -10.04 13.36
C GLU A 339 35.77 -9.43 12.57
N GLY A 340 37.00 -9.64 13.05
CA GLY A 340 38.24 -9.26 12.35
C GLY A 340 38.75 -7.83 12.56
N PHE A 341 37.97 -6.93 13.17
CA PHE A 341 38.37 -5.52 13.35
C PHE A 341 38.38 -5.08 14.82
N ARG A 342 39.27 -4.16 15.20
CA ARG A 342 39.30 -3.52 16.54
C ARG A 342 37.98 -2.76 16.77
N ARG A 343 37.63 -2.50 18.05
CA ARG A 343 36.47 -1.70 18.49
C ARG A 343 36.55 -0.26 18.00
N SER A 344 36.33 -0.04 16.71
CA SER A 344 36.13 1.28 16.14
C SER A 344 34.78 1.29 15.45
N GLY A 345 33.88 2.15 15.92
CA GLY A 345 32.56 2.29 15.32
C GLY A 345 32.61 2.74 13.86
N THR A 346 33.74 3.30 13.45
CA THR A 346 34.06 3.64 12.05
C THR A 346 34.12 2.41 11.16
N THR A 347 34.68 1.27 11.60
CA THR A 347 34.75 0.07 10.75
C THR A 347 33.40 -0.63 10.60
N ILE A 348 32.64 -0.76 11.70
CA ILE A 348 31.28 -1.32 11.66
C ILE A 348 30.39 -0.46 10.75
N ARG A 349 30.50 0.86 10.91
CA ARG A 349 29.80 1.83 10.06
C ARG A 349 30.19 1.65 8.59
N GLN A 350 31.47 1.59 8.23
CA GLN A 350 31.91 1.43 6.83
C GLN A 350 31.35 0.19 6.15
N ILE A 351 31.23 -0.92 6.88
CA ILE A 351 30.62 -2.15 6.36
C ILE A 351 29.12 -1.93 6.13
N LEU A 352 28.40 -1.40 7.13
CA LEU A 352 26.96 -1.14 7.04
C LEU A 352 26.61 -0.09 5.98
N ASP A 353 27.47 0.91 5.79
CA ASP A 353 27.30 2.00 4.81
C ASP A 353 27.37 1.50 3.37
N ARG A 354 28.03 0.35 3.15
CA ARG A 354 28.06 -0.31 1.84
C ARG A 354 26.79 -1.11 1.55
N TYR A 355 26.15 -1.66 2.57
CA TYR A 355 24.99 -2.54 2.40
C TYR A 355 23.65 -1.79 2.51
N ILE A 356 23.46 -0.95 3.53
CA ILE A 356 22.16 -0.33 3.84
C ILE A 356 21.64 0.54 2.68
N PRO A 357 22.41 1.51 2.13
CA PRO A 357 21.91 2.35 1.05
C PRO A 357 21.63 1.54 -0.22
N THR A 358 22.50 0.59 -0.55
CA THR A 358 22.35 -0.26 -1.74
C THR A 358 21.13 -1.16 -1.65
N VAL A 359 20.93 -1.83 -0.51
CA VAL A 359 19.74 -2.68 -0.28
C VAL A 359 18.46 -1.84 -0.26
N THR A 360 18.51 -0.62 0.28
CA THR A 360 17.37 0.30 0.30
C THR A 360 16.91 0.71 -1.10
N VAL A 361 17.85 1.14 -1.96
CA VAL A 361 17.54 1.56 -3.33
C VAL A 361 17.11 0.37 -4.19
N ILE A 362 17.85 -0.74 -4.14
CA ILE A 362 17.51 -1.94 -4.91
C ILE A 362 16.17 -2.52 -4.45
N GLY A 363 15.94 -2.60 -3.14
CA GLY A 363 14.68 -3.04 -2.56
C GLY A 363 13.51 -2.15 -3.02
N GLY A 364 13.66 -0.83 -2.97
CA GLY A 364 12.66 0.11 -3.46
C GLY A 364 12.34 -0.06 -4.95
N ILE A 365 13.36 -0.27 -5.79
CA ILE A 365 13.17 -0.52 -7.23
C ILE A 365 12.42 -1.83 -7.48
N VAL A 366 12.86 -2.92 -6.86
CA VAL A 366 12.27 -4.25 -7.07
C VAL A 366 10.82 -4.28 -6.60
N ILE A 367 10.54 -3.73 -5.42
CA ILE A 367 9.18 -3.62 -4.88
C ILE A 367 8.29 -2.80 -5.82
N GLY A 368 8.74 -1.61 -6.24
CA GLY A 368 7.95 -0.74 -7.12
C GLY A 368 7.67 -1.39 -8.47
N THR A 369 8.66 -2.12 -9.02
CA THR A 369 8.52 -2.83 -10.30
C THR A 369 7.53 -3.98 -10.20
N ILE A 370 7.58 -4.76 -9.13
CA ILE A 370 6.66 -5.89 -8.92
C ILE A 370 5.24 -5.39 -8.69
N ALA A 371 5.07 -4.35 -7.87
CA ALA A 371 3.74 -3.77 -7.61
C ALA A 371 3.12 -3.23 -8.91
N ALA A 372 3.86 -2.43 -9.69
CA ALA A 372 3.37 -1.91 -10.96
C ALA A 372 3.13 -3.03 -11.99
N GLY A 373 4.02 -4.01 -12.06
CA GLY A 373 3.87 -5.17 -12.96
C GLY A 373 2.65 -6.03 -12.61
N ALA A 374 2.37 -6.24 -11.32
CA ALA A 374 1.20 -6.96 -10.87
C ALA A 374 -0.10 -6.21 -11.17
N ASP A 375 -0.09 -4.87 -11.11
CA ASP A 375 -1.23 -4.05 -11.54
C ASP A 375 -1.48 -4.17 -13.06
N PHE A 376 -0.44 -4.23 -13.88
CA PHE A 376 -0.56 -4.40 -15.34
C PHE A 376 -1.16 -5.74 -15.75
N LEU A 377 -0.79 -6.79 -15.02
CA LEU A 377 -1.29 -8.14 -15.26
C LEU A 377 -2.72 -8.35 -14.71
N GLY A 378 -3.28 -7.37 -13.99
CA GLY A 378 -4.64 -7.44 -13.45
C GLY A 378 -4.77 -8.35 -12.24
N ALA A 379 -3.77 -8.36 -11.35
CA ALA A 379 -3.82 -9.13 -10.12
C ALA A 379 -4.97 -8.69 -9.19
N PHE A 380 -5.61 -9.66 -8.52
CA PHE A 380 -6.71 -9.42 -7.59
C PHE A 380 -6.21 -8.71 -6.33
N GLY A 381 -6.92 -7.67 -5.89
CA GLY A 381 -6.54 -6.91 -4.70
C GLY A 381 -5.41 -5.89 -4.91
N THR A 382 -5.03 -5.60 -6.17
CA THR A 382 -3.92 -4.70 -6.60
C THR A 382 -2.53 -5.22 -6.26
N GLY A 383 -1.56 -4.95 -7.13
CA GLY A 383 -0.16 -5.33 -6.95
C GLY A 383 0.46 -4.75 -5.67
N THR A 384 0.12 -3.49 -5.37
CA THR A 384 0.49 -2.85 -4.11
C THR A 384 -0.16 -3.54 -2.91
N GLY A 385 -1.47 -3.80 -2.96
CA GLY A 385 -2.21 -4.46 -1.87
C GLY A 385 -1.68 -5.86 -1.53
N ILE A 386 -1.39 -6.69 -2.53
CA ILE A 386 -0.82 -8.04 -2.32
C ILE A 386 0.53 -7.94 -1.60
N LEU A 387 1.42 -7.06 -2.07
CA LEU A 387 2.75 -6.89 -1.49
C LEU A 387 2.70 -6.42 -0.04
N LEU A 388 1.82 -5.46 0.25
CA LEU A 388 1.58 -4.99 1.60
C LEU A 388 1.11 -6.13 2.49
N THR A 389 0.12 -6.91 2.04
CA THR A 389 -0.47 -8.00 2.80
C THR A 389 0.55 -9.09 3.15
N VAL A 390 1.36 -9.53 2.17
CA VAL A 390 2.38 -10.55 2.40
C VAL A 390 3.40 -10.10 3.43
N GLY A 391 3.98 -8.90 3.29
CA GLY A 391 4.99 -8.45 4.25
C GLY A 391 4.41 -8.11 5.62
N ILE A 392 3.14 -7.69 5.72
CA ILE A 392 2.46 -7.52 7.02
C ILE A 392 2.26 -8.88 7.71
N ILE A 393 1.81 -9.91 6.97
CA ILE A 393 1.64 -11.26 7.51
C ILE A 393 2.98 -11.84 7.96
N GLU A 394 4.03 -11.69 7.16
CA GLU A 394 5.38 -12.14 7.53
C GLU A 394 5.90 -11.41 8.77
N GLN A 395 5.72 -10.09 8.85
CA GLN A 395 6.08 -9.31 10.03
C GLN A 395 5.35 -9.82 11.27
N TYR A 396 4.05 -10.09 11.18
CA TYR A 396 3.29 -10.67 12.28
C TYR A 396 3.77 -12.08 12.64
N TYR A 397 4.06 -12.90 11.63
CA TYR A 397 4.61 -14.24 11.84
C TYR A 397 5.93 -14.19 12.62
N GLU A 398 6.83 -13.28 12.26
CA GLU A 398 8.10 -13.11 12.98
C GLU A 398 7.91 -12.63 14.42
N ILE A 399 6.97 -11.71 14.67
CA ILE A 399 6.65 -11.24 16.02
C ILE A 399 6.13 -12.40 16.86
N LEU A 400 5.19 -13.19 16.34
CA LEU A 400 4.62 -14.35 17.02
C LEU A 400 5.65 -15.45 17.28
N VAL A 401 6.55 -15.71 16.32
CA VAL A 401 7.64 -16.68 16.50
C VAL A 401 8.59 -16.21 17.59
N LYS A 402 8.96 -14.92 17.62
CA LYS A 402 9.82 -14.36 18.68
C LYS A 402 9.18 -14.44 20.05
N GLU A 403 7.89 -14.11 20.18
CA GLU A 403 7.16 -14.24 21.45
C GLU A 403 7.09 -15.70 21.91
N ARG A 404 6.71 -16.61 21.01
CA ARG A 404 6.66 -18.05 21.32
C ARG A 404 8.02 -18.62 21.74
N ILE A 405 9.12 -18.22 21.10
CA ILE A 405 10.47 -18.62 21.52
C ILE A 405 10.77 -18.11 22.94
N THR A 406 10.36 -16.88 23.24
CA THR A 406 10.56 -16.23 24.54
C THR A 406 9.72 -16.90 25.65
N GLU A 407 8.54 -17.42 25.32
CA GLU A 407 7.70 -18.19 26.23
C GLU A 407 8.23 -19.62 26.47
N ILE A 408 8.65 -20.33 25.41
CA ILE A 408 9.11 -21.71 25.50
C ILE A 408 10.47 -21.82 26.20
N TYR A 409 11.36 -20.84 26.00
CA TYR A 409 12.67 -20.82 26.65
C TYR A 409 12.81 -19.58 27.54
N PRO A 410 12.29 -19.61 28.78
CA PRO A 410 12.39 -18.47 29.71
C PRO A 410 13.85 -18.12 30.07
N GLY A 411 14.80 -19.05 29.91
CA GLY A 411 16.24 -18.78 30.06
C GLY A 411 16.87 -17.95 28.93
N VAL A 412 16.18 -17.80 27.78
CA VAL A 412 16.63 -16.99 26.64
C VAL A 412 16.26 -15.51 26.84
N LYS A 413 15.35 -15.17 27.77
CA LYS A 413 15.05 -13.78 28.14
C LYS A 413 16.30 -12.99 28.53
N GLY A 414 17.16 -13.57 29.37
CA GLY A 414 18.45 -12.96 29.75
C GLY A 414 19.47 -12.86 28.61
N PHE A 415 19.31 -13.64 27.54
CA PHE A 415 20.19 -13.63 26.37
C PHE A 415 19.72 -12.64 25.28
N LEU A 416 18.42 -12.33 25.23
CA LEU A 416 17.81 -11.37 24.30
C LEU A 416 17.78 -9.93 24.83
N GLY A 417 18.27 -9.68 26.05
CA GLY A 417 18.46 -8.32 26.57
C GLY A 417 17.15 -7.59 26.89
N GLN A 418 16.15 -8.30 27.42
CA GLN A 418 15.08 -7.70 28.23
C GLN A 418 15.27 -8.04 29.70
#